data_AF-A0A8H3IV59-F1
#
_entry.id   AF-A0A8H3IV59-F1
#
_cell.length_a   1.000
_cell.length_b   1.000
_cell.length_c   1.000
_cell.angle_alpha   90.00
_cell.angle_beta   90.00
_cell.angle_gamma   90.00
#
_symmetry.space_group_name_H-M   'P 1'
#
loop_
_entity.id
_entity.type
_entity.pdbx_description
1 polymer ?
#
loop_
_entity_poly.entity_id
_entity_poly.type
_entity_poly.pdbx_seq_one_letter_code
_entity_poly.pdbx_strand_id
1 'polypeptide(L)'
;MAPLGNLVRLLPLHINELPPHPALESVGSTPSGHTKSAVSSLSQASKVESSERPNLISFMEEVLDQATIFVDDTLPATFKEGGLKTSAPATAKVRLLRRNISMAEIQAIPWINSSIPRNWSNGSKPSEAWVARRSRHANHSSEGTADLDEFDYGLRHDHSKHEQEYTPDVFDSYSVLDWSEQIGTAIANGSAIDNYRDLSMSIHEMCHELPAMFSNRVFPVLVVTAKRGKHSFVVVQIPVDISGLTVAMYSNGRNLHEGDNAIKRKKPVLGVYTSIERCQMLPDQNIEWVMATASDAKGWLPMWAQKMGVPSAVVKDVGLFIGWVKTNRPMFRHNPPFMSRAENGTGRS
;
A
#
# COMPACT_ATOMS: atom_id res chain seq x y z
N MET A 1 -3.60 14.61 20.83
CA MET A 1 -3.95 13.84 19.63
C MET A 1 -2.69 13.16 19.16
N ALA A 2 -2.71 11.82 19.01
CA ALA A 2 -1.57 11.12 18.44
C ALA A 2 -1.42 11.57 16.98
N PRO A 3 -0.30 12.20 16.59
CA PRO A 3 -0.08 12.48 15.19
C PRO A 3 0.09 11.15 14.45
N LEU A 4 -0.33 11.06 13.18
CA LEU A 4 -0.09 9.89 12.34
C LEU A 4 1.39 9.47 12.51
N GLY A 5 1.68 8.20 12.73
CA GLY A 5 3.07 7.76 12.96
C GLY A 5 3.92 7.91 11.70
N ASN A 6 5.19 7.55 11.73
CA ASN A 6 6.11 7.89 10.66
C ASN A 6 6.00 6.98 9.41
N LEU A 7 5.58 5.73 9.50
CA LEU A 7 5.70 4.79 8.37
C LEU A 7 4.75 5.14 7.22
N VAL A 8 3.50 5.51 7.53
CA VAL A 8 2.47 5.77 6.51
C VAL A 8 2.56 7.22 6.00
N ARG A 9 3.51 7.50 5.08
CA ARG A 9 3.79 8.85 4.53
C ARG A 9 4.06 8.84 3.04
N LEU A 10 4.05 10.04 2.43
CA LEU A 10 4.49 10.24 1.05
C LEU A 10 5.99 10.06 0.83
N LEU A 11 6.80 10.19 1.87
CA LEU A 11 8.23 9.92 1.77
C LEU A 11 8.44 8.42 1.57
N PRO A 12 9.03 7.98 0.45
CA PRO A 12 9.24 6.57 0.20
C PRO A 12 10.14 5.93 1.25
N LEU A 13 9.82 4.69 1.62
CA LEU A 13 10.73 3.82 2.37
C LEU A 13 11.90 3.42 1.48
N HIS A 14 13.11 3.45 2.01
CA HIS A 14 14.27 2.86 1.38
C HIS A 14 14.30 1.35 1.61
N ILE A 15 15.00 0.61 0.73
CA ILE A 15 15.12 -0.85 0.82
C ILE A 15 15.64 -1.33 2.18
N ASN A 16 16.56 -0.60 2.82
CA ASN A 16 17.11 -0.96 4.14
C ASN A 16 16.13 -0.73 5.30
N GLU A 17 15.03 0.00 5.07
CA GLU A 17 13.94 0.22 6.02
C GLU A 17 12.93 -0.94 6.03
N LEU A 18 13.06 -1.87 5.09
CA LEU A 18 12.17 -3.02 4.97
C LEU A 18 12.69 -4.21 5.79
N PRO A 19 11.77 -5.04 6.34
CA PRO A 19 12.14 -6.29 6.98
C PRO A 19 13.01 -7.20 6.10
N PRO A 20 13.73 -8.17 6.69
CA PRO A 20 14.51 -9.15 5.95
C PRO A 20 13.70 -9.87 4.87
N HIS A 21 14.31 -10.06 3.70
CA HIS A 21 13.78 -10.83 2.58
C HIS A 21 14.94 -11.33 1.73
N PRO A 22 14.92 -12.57 1.19
CA PRO A 22 16.05 -13.15 0.45
C PRO A 22 16.58 -12.25 -0.69
N ALA A 23 15.68 -11.65 -1.47
CA ALA A 23 16.04 -10.73 -2.56
C ALA A 23 16.65 -9.39 -2.11
N LEU A 24 16.60 -9.07 -0.82
CA LEU A 24 17.13 -7.82 -0.24
C LEU A 24 18.50 -8.02 0.44
N GLU A 25 18.94 -9.27 0.65
CA GLU A 25 20.22 -9.60 1.28
C GLU A 25 21.41 -9.30 0.35
N SER A 26 21.22 -9.48 -0.97
CA SER A 26 22.25 -9.25 -1.98
C SER A 26 22.56 -7.78 -2.26
N VAL A 27 21.67 -6.86 -1.85
CA VAL A 27 21.80 -5.41 -2.15
C VAL A 27 22.74 -4.71 -1.16
N GLY A 28 22.99 -5.31 0.01
CA GLY A 28 23.89 -4.76 1.04
C GLY A 28 25.36 -5.19 0.94
N SER A 29 25.68 -6.11 0.02
CA SER A 29 27.01 -6.71 -0.11
C SER A 29 27.67 -6.30 -1.43
N THR A 30 28.22 -5.09 -1.52
CA THR A 30 29.16 -4.76 -2.61
C THR A 30 30.40 -5.66 -2.49
N PRO A 31 30.79 -6.42 -3.53
CA PRO A 31 32.09 -7.08 -3.56
C PRO A 31 33.17 -6.01 -3.79
N SER A 32 34.10 -5.88 -2.85
CA SER A 32 35.31 -5.08 -3.03
C SER A 32 36.20 -5.73 -4.11
N GLY A 33 36.12 -5.20 -5.33
CA GLY A 33 36.98 -5.59 -6.44
C GLY A 33 38.43 -5.15 -6.21
N HIS A 34 39.34 -6.12 -6.29
CA HIS A 34 40.77 -5.99 -6.12
C HIS A 34 41.48 -4.99 -7.06
N THR A 35 42.35 -4.15 -6.48
CA THR A 35 43.67 -3.81 -7.04
C THR A 35 44.71 -3.74 -5.93
N LYS A 36 45.90 -4.29 -6.18
CA LYS A 36 46.97 -4.53 -5.20
C LYS A 36 47.90 -3.32 -4.98
N SER A 37 48.38 -3.22 -3.73
CA SER A 37 49.66 -2.66 -3.24
C SER A 37 49.83 -1.13 -3.09
N ALA A 38 49.88 -0.66 -1.84
CA ALA A 38 51.11 -0.23 -1.15
C ALA A 38 50.82 0.11 0.34
N VAL A 39 51.85 -0.02 1.17
CA VAL A 39 51.85 -0.09 2.64
C VAL A 39 51.79 1.29 3.32
N SER A 40 50.99 1.44 4.39
CA SER A 40 51.39 1.92 5.74
C SER A 40 50.29 2.69 6.50
N SER A 41 50.33 2.51 7.83
CA SER A 41 49.79 3.36 8.93
C SER A 41 48.30 3.28 9.33
N LEU A 42 48.10 2.51 10.40
CA LEU A 42 47.37 2.79 11.66
C LEU A 42 46.02 3.54 11.65
N SER A 43 45.07 2.84 12.30
CA SER A 43 43.97 3.36 13.14
C SER A 43 42.88 4.20 12.48
N GLN A 44 41.84 3.51 12.03
CA GLN A 44 40.48 3.74 12.52
C GLN A 44 39.63 2.55 12.04
N ALA A 45 39.30 1.66 12.98
CA ALA A 45 38.23 0.71 12.76
C ALA A 45 36.92 1.51 12.71
N SER A 46 36.56 1.96 11.50
CA SER A 46 35.22 2.38 11.18
C SER A 46 34.35 1.14 11.28
N LYS A 47 33.69 1.02 12.44
CA LYS A 47 32.58 0.12 12.70
C LYS A 47 31.57 0.32 11.59
N VAL A 48 31.55 -0.57 10.61
CA VAL A 48 30.43 -0.69 9.68
C VAL A 48 29.27 -1.14 10.56
N GLU A 49 28.46 -0.19 11.00
CA GLU A 49 27.19 -0.51 11.63
C GLU A 49 26.37 -1.26 10.59
N SER A 50 26.26 -2.57 10.76
CA SER A 50 25.22 -3.35 10.11
C SER A 50 23.90 -2.71 10.52
N SER A 51 23.27 -1.94 9.63
CA SER A 51 21.93 -1.43 9.91
C SER A 51 21.02 -2.65 10.00
N GLU A 52 20.68 -3.04 11.23
CA GLU A 52 19.79 -4.17 11.47
C GLU A 52 18.42 -3.81 10.88
N ARG A 53 17.97 -4.59 9.89
CA ARG A 53 16.64 -4.45 9.29
C ARG A 53 15.57 -4.65 10.38
N PRO A 54 14.41 -3.98 10.31
CA PRO A 54 13.39 -4.13 11.33
C PRO A 54 12.82 -5.56 11.37
N ASN A 55 12.39 -6.00 12.56
CA ASN A 55 11.66 -7.25 12.72
C ASN A 55 10.36 -7.21 11.89
N LEU A 56 10.07 -8.27 11.13
CA LEU A 56 8.91 -8.35 10.23
C LEU A 56 7.58 -8.14 10.96
N ILE A 57 7.36 -8.82 12.08
CA ILE A 57 6.08 -8.81 12.79
C ILE A 57 5.86 -7.47 13.46
N SER A 58 6.86 -6.94 14.16
CA SER A 58 6.78 -5.61 14.77
C SER A 58 6.61 -4.50 13.74
N PHE A 59 7.25 -4.63 12.57
CA PHE A 59 7.08 -3.67 11.48
C PHE A 59 5.65 -3.67 10.94
N MET A 60 5.06 -4.84 10.70
CA MET A 60 3.68 -4.94 10.22
C MET A 60 2.70 -4.41 11.27
N GLU A 61 2.87 -4.77 12.55
CA GLU A 61 2.04 -4.26 13.65
C GLU A 61 2.03 -2.73 13.69
N GLU A 62 3.21 -2.10 13.65
CA GLU A 62 3.34 -0.64 13.66
C GLU A 62 2.67 0.01 12.44
N VAL A 63 2.83 -0.55 11.23
CA VAL A 63 2.14 -0.05 10.03
C VAL A 63 0.62 -0.10 10.19
N LEU A 64 0.10 -1.25 10.65
CA LEU A 64 -1.33 -1.50 10.78
C LEU A 64 -1.96 -0.64 11.89
N ASP A 65 -1.26 -0.45 13.01
CA ASP A 65 -1.71 0.38 14.12
C ASP A 65 -1.68 1.87 13.75
N GLN A 66 -0.62 2.35 13.10
CA GLN A 66 -0.58 3.73 12.60
C GLN A 66 -1.74 4.02 11.65
N ALA A 67 -2.01 3.10 10.73
CA ALA A 67 -3.12 3.23 9.78
C ALA A 67 -4.49 3.20 10.47
N THR A 68 -4.67 2.32 11.46
CA THR A 68 -5.91 2.21 12.21
C THR A 68 -6.17 3.45 13.06
N ILE A 69 -5.18 3.93 13.82
CA ILE A 69 -5.25 5.18 14.60
C ILE A 69 -5.54 6.38 13.68
N PHE A 70 -4.98 6.39 12.48
CA PHE A 70 -5.25 7.46 11.52
C PHE A 70 -6.72 7.53 11.14
N VAL A 71 -7.32 6.40 10.78
CA VAL A 71 -8.71 6.35 10.33
C VAL A 71 -9.67 6.52 11.50
N ASP A 72 -9.43 5.84 12.62
CA ASP A 72 -10.36 5.77 13.74
C ASP A 72 -10.32 7.06 14.59
N ASP A 73 -9.14 7.69 14.75
CA ASP A 73 -8.98 8.86 15.63
C ASP A 73 -8.65 10.14 14.85
N THR A 74 -7.64 10.10 13.98
CA THR A 74 -7.10 11.33 13.37
C THR A 74 -8.08 11.91 12.34
N LEU A 75 -8.56 11.08 11.41
CA LEU A 75 -9.44 11.47 10.33
C LEU A 75 -10.71 12.16 10.85
N PRO A 76 -11.53 11.57 11.76
CA PRO A 76 -12.73 12.22 12.26
C PRO A 76 -12.45 13.49 13.07
N ALA A 77 -11.31 13.57 13.78
CA ALA A 77 -10.99 14.72 14.60
C ALA A 77 -10.49 15.94 13.81
N THR A 78 -9.96 15.73 12.59
CA THR A 78 -9.12 16.76 11.95
C THR A 78 -9.39 17.01 10.48
N PHE A 79 -10.05 16.08 9.76
CA PHE A 79 -10.36 16.27 8.36
C PHE A 79 -11.62 17.13 8.20
N LYS A 80 -11.59 18.04 7.24
CA LYS A 80 -12.78 18.82 6.87
C LYS A 80 -13.65 18.00 5.93
N GLU A 81 -14.91 17.79 6.31
CA GLU A 81 -15.89 17.14 5.43
C GLU A 81 -16.25 18.04 4.25
N GLY A 82 -16.37 17.42 3.07
CA GLY A 82 -16.90 18.01 1.86
C GLY A 82 -18.30 17.47 1.52
N GLY A 83 -18.77 17.81 0.31
CA GLY A 83 -20.08 17.38 -0.17
C GLY A 83 -20.20 15.87 -0.41
N LEU A 84 -21.44 15.38 -0.35
CA LEU A 84 -21.80 14.03 -0.77
C LEU A 84 -21.77 13.92 -2.29
N LYS A 85 -21.24 12.81 -2.79
CA LYS A 85 -21.13 12.47 -4.21
C LYS A 85 -21.71 11.09 -4.48
N THR A 86 -22.09 10.84 -5.72
CA THR A 86 -22.53 9.53 -6.22
C THR A 86 -21.38 8.84 -6.94
N SER A 87 -21.38 7.51 -6.89
CA SER A 87 -20.43 6.68 -7.63
C SER A 87 -21.16 5.45 -8.16
N ALA A 88 -21.93 5.62 -9.23
CA ALA A 88 -22.66 4.51 -9.83
C ALA A 88 -21.67 3.41 -10.31
N PRO A 89 -22.02 2.12 -10.21
CA PRO A 89 -23.31 1.56 -9.79
C PRO A 89 -23.54 1.46 -8.27
N ALA A 90 -22.65 1.94 -7.41
CA ALA A 90 -22.87 1.89 -5.97
C ALA A 90 -24.09 2.74 -5.55
N THR A 91 -24.93 2.16 -4.68
CA THR A 91 -26.07 2.85 -4.06
C THR A 91 -25.61 3.83 -2.97
N ALA A 92 -24.52 3.48 -2.28
CA ALA A 92 -23.91 4.31 -1.25
C ALA A 92 -23.51 5.69 -1.79
N LYS A 93 -23.77 6.73 -0.99
CA LYS A 93 -23.17 8.04 -1.22
C LYS A 93 -21.76 8.08 -0.66
N VAL A 94 -20.88 8.78 -1.35
CA VAL A 94 -19.49 8.96 -0.96
C VAL A 94 -19.32 10.36 -0.38
N ARG A 95 -18.87 10.44 0.87
CA ARG A 95 -18.51 11.69 1.53
C ARG A 95 -17.01 11.92 1.37
N LEU A 96 -16.63 13.01 0.74
CA LEU A 96 -15.22 13.43 0.64
C LEU A 96 -14.78 14.13 1.92
N LEU A 97 -13.53 13.93 2.30
CA LEU A 97 -12.87 14.64 3.39
C LEU A 97 -11.47 15.10 2.93
N ARG A 98 -10.96 16.19 3.50
CA ARG A 98 -9.63 16.71 3.15
C ARG A 98 -8.89 17.25 4.36
N ARG A 99 -7.58 17.07 4.38
CA ARG A 99 -6.67 17.71 5.31
C ARG A 99 -5.34 17.98 4.62
N ASN A 100 -4.75 19.14 4.88
CA ASN A 100 -3.34 19.35 4.58
C ASN A 100 -2.57 19.13 5.88
N ILE A 101 -1.58 18.25 5.87
CA ILE A 101 -0.64 18.06 6.98
C ILE A 101 0.62 18.86 6.65
N SER A 102 0.96 19.81 7.51
CA SER A 102 2.11 20.69 7.31
C SER A 102 3.44 20.01 7.65
N MET A 103 4.55 20.55 7.15
CA MET A 103 5.89 20.10 7.54
C MET A 103 6.13 20.18 9.05
N ALA A 104 5.63 21.24 9.71
CA ALA A 104 5.78 21.41 11.15
C ALA A 104 5.10 20.28 11.92
N GLU A 105 3.91 19.84 11.48
CA GLU A 105 3.22 18.68 12.05
C GLU A 105 3.99 17.37 11.78
N ILE A 106 4.59 17.23 10.58
CA ILE A 106 5.40 16.06 10.24
C ILE A 106 6.67 15.99 11.11
N GLN A 107 7.37 17.10 11.30
CA GLN A 107 8.59 17.19 12.11
C GLN A 107 8.32 17.04 13.61
N ALA A 108 7.11 17.37 14.07
CA ALA A 108 6.72 17.24 15.46
C ALA A 108 6.44 15.79 15.88
N ILE A 109 6.36 14.85 14.93
CA ILE A 109 6.20 13.41 15.24
C ILE A 109 7.54 12.88 15.72
N PRO A 110 7.66 12.50 16.99
CA PRO A 110 8.91 11.97 17.50
C PRO A 110 9.16 10.58 16.89
N TRP A 111 10.38 10.34 16.43
CA TRP A 111 10.86 9.07 15.88
C TRP A 111 11.14 8.08 17.03
N ILE A 112 10.14 7.81 17.89
CA ILE A 112 10.38 7.11 19.16
C ILE A 112 10.71 5.64 18.94
N ASN A 113 10.14 5.02 17.89
CA ASN A 113 10.31 3.59 17.59
C ASN A 113 10.87 3.31 16.18
N SER A 114 11.25 4.36 15.44
CA SER A 114 11.89 4.20 14.13
C SER A 114 13.39 4.24 14.31
N SER A 115 14.04 3.09 14.16
CA SER A 115 15.49 3.02 13.98
C SER A 115 15.96 3.72 12.70
N ILE A 116 15.02 4.13 11.82
CA ILE A 116 15.36 4.87 10.60
C ILE A 116 14.99 6.35 10.72
N PRO A 117 15.98 7.26 10.82
CA PRO A 117 15.75 8.68 10.64
C PRO A 117 15.51 8.97 9.16
N ARG A 118 14.29 9.39 8.79
CA ARG A 118 14.04 9.79 7.40
C ARG A 118 14.40 11.25 7.19
N ASN A 119 15.52 11.48 6.51
CA ASN A 119 15.98 12.81 6.18
C ASN A 119 15.27 13.31 4.92
N TRP A 120 14.45 14.34 5.08
CA TRP A 120 13.93 15.05 3.93
C TRP A 120 15.07 15.82 3.26
N SER A 121 15.32 15.58 1.97
CA SER A 121 16.38 16.31 1.25
C SER A 121 16.15 17.83 1.35
N ASN A 122 17.22 18.57 1.66
CA ASN A 122 17.20 20.03 1.83
C ASN A 122 16.77 20.73 0.53
N GLY A 123 15.46 20.92 0.32
CA GLY A 123 14.97 21.64 -0.85
C GLY A 123 13.46 21.57 -1.09
N SER A 124 12.81 20.46 -0.73
CA SER A 124 11.34 20.37 -0.76
C SER A 124 10.79 20.53 0.66
N LYS A 125 9.78 21.39 0.84
CA LYS A 125 9.03 21.49 2.10
C LYS A 125 7.83 20.55 1.96
N PRO A 126 7.83 19.32 2.49
CA PRO A 126 6.70 18.44 2.30
C PRO A 126 5.52 18.91 3.12
N SER A 127 4.48 19.34 2.43
CA SER A 127 3.14 19.30 2.98
C SER A 127 2.43 18.15 2.30
N GLU A 128 1.68 17.36 3.04
CA GLU A 128 0.90 16.27 2.48
C GLU A 128 -0.55 16.74 2.33
N ALA A 129 -1.03 16.76 1.08
CA ALA A 129 -2.43 17.02 0.79
C ALA A 129 -3.19 15.70 0.82
N TRP A 130 -3.79 15.39 1.97
CA TRP A 130 -4.60 14.20 2.17
C TRP A 130 -6.03 14.42 1.69
N VAL A 131 -6.50 13.47 0.89
CA VAL A 131 -7.89 13.32 0.49
C VAL A 131 -8.38 12.00 1.03
N ALA A 132 -9.54 12.02 1.67
CA ALA A 132 -10.19 10.80 2.10
C ALA A 132 -11.63 10.75 1.60
N ARG A 133 -12.19 9.55 1.63
CA ARG A 133 -13.59 9.29 1.41
C ARG A 133 -14.12 8.34 2.47
N ARG A 134 -15.40 8.46 2.74
CA ARG A 134 -16.18 7.53 3.55
C ARG A 134 -17.45 7.18 2.81
N SER A 135 -17.78 5.91 2.78
CA SER A 135 -19.01 5.39 2.20
C SER A 135 -19.62 4.34 3.12
N ARG A 136 -20.94 4.26 3.13
CA ARG A 136 -21.69 3.33 3.97
C ARG A 136 -22.60 2.49 3.10
N HIS A 137 -22.49 1.17 3.24
CA HIS A 137 -23.08 0.16 2.37
C HIS A 137 -23.95 -0.78 3.18
N ALA A 138 -25.05 -1.25 2.60
CA ALA A 138 -25.81 -2.34 3.20
C ALA A 138 -24.98 -3.62 3.09
N ASN A 139 -24.79 -4.34 4.20
CA ASN A 139 -24.07 -5.61 4.22
C ASN A 139 -24.93 -6.71 3.57
N HIS A 140 -24.89 -6.79 2.24
CA HIS A 140 -25.74 -7.70 1.49
C HIS A 140 -25.16 -7.97 0.09
N SER A 141 -25.21 -9.23 -0.32
CA SER A 141 -24.81 -9.70 -1.66
C SER A 141 -25.87 -9.35 -2.74
N SER A 142 -26.02 -8.07 -3.09
CA SER A 142 -26.99 -7.60 -4.12
C SER A 142 -26.43 -6.53 -5.07
N GLU A 143 -27.22 -6.11 -6.06
CA GLU A 143 -26.78 -5.02 -6.95
C GLU A 143 -26.57 -3.70 -6.19
N GLY A 144 -25.51 -2.98 -6.55
CA GLY A 144 -25.19 -1.67 -6.00
C GLY A 144 -24.68 -1.68 -4.55
N THR A 145 -24.38 -2.85 -3.99
CA THR A 145 -23.70 -3.03 -2.70
C THR A 145 -23.00 -4.39 -2.67
N ALA A 146 -22.33 -4.70 -1.56
CA ALA A 146 -21.62 -5.97 -1.33
C ALA A 146 -21.70 -6.35 0.16
N ASP A 147 -21.55 -7.64 0.46
CA ASP A 147 -21.36 -8.08 1.85
C ASP A 147 -19.90 -7.99 2.30
N LEU A 148 -19.64 -8.19 3.58
CA LEU A 148 -18.30 -7.98 4.15
C LEU A 148 -17.25 -8.93 3.56
N ASP A 149 -17.64 -10.14 3.18
CA ASP A 149 -16.73 -11.12 2.59
C ASP A 149 -16.38 -10.74 1.14
N GLU A 150 -17.35 -10.21 0.38
CA GLU A 150 -17.10 -9.61 -0.94
C GLU A 150 -16.18 -8.38 -0.84
N PHE A 151 -16.36 -7.53 0.18
CA PHE A 151 -15.46 -6.41 0.48
C PHE A 151 -14.04 -6.89 0.81
N ASP A 152 -13.92 -7.87 1.70
CA ASP A 152 -12.63 -8.42 2.13
C ASP A 152 -11.89 -9.07 0.96
N TYR A 153 -12.59 -9.87 0.16
CA TYR A 153 -11.98 -10.48 -1.02
C TYR A 153 -11.51 -9.43 -2.03
N GLY A 154 -12.39 -8.52 -2.46
CA GLY A 154 -12.03 -7.63 -3.55
C GLY A 154 -11.09 -6.49 -3.15
N LEU A 155 -11.03 -6.11 -1.87
CA LEU A 155 -10.15 -5.03 -1.41
C LEU A 155 -8.88 -5.52 -0.72
N ARG A 156 -8.90 -6.65 -0.01
CA ARG A 156 -7.73 -7.13 0.74
C ARG A 156 -6.97 -8.25 0.04
N HIS A 157 -7.68 -9.29 -0.40
CA HIS A 157 -7.04 -10.39 -1.12
C HIS A 157 -6.54 -9.91 -2.47
N ASP A 158 -5.32 -10.28 -2.84
CA ASP A 158 -4.68 -9.91 -4.10
C ASP A 158 -4.90 -8.42 -4.47
N HIS A 159 -4.81 -7.54 -3.47
CA HIS A 159 -5.24 -6.14 -3.53
C HIS A 159 -4.83 -5.43 -4.82
N SER A 160 -3.53 -5.42 -5.14
CA SER A 160 -2.99 -4.77 -6.33
C SER A 160 -3.51 -5.37 -7.64
N LYS A 161 -3.82 -6.68 -7.66
CA LYS A 161 -4.36 -7.34 -8.84
C LYS A 161 -5.82 -6.99 -9.05
N HIS A 162 -6.64 -7.03 -8.00
CA HIS A 162 -8.02 -6.58 -8.10
C HIS A 162 -8.10 -5.10 -8.47
N GLU A 163 -7.23 -4.27 -7.89
CA GLU A 163 -7.12 -2.85 -8.27
C GLU A 163 -6.85 -2.66 -9.77
N GLN A 164 -5.96 -3.46 -10.37
CA GLN A 164 -5.76 -3.49 -11.82
C GLN A 164 -7.04 -3.84 -12.58
N GLU A 165 -7.81 -4.82 -12.11
CA GLU A 165 -8.98 -5.33 -12.82
C GLU A 165 -10.15 -4.35 -12.85
N TYR A 166 -10.38 -3.61 -11.76
CA TYR A 166 -11.49 -2.67 -11.68
C TYR A 166 -11.12 -1.21 -11.99
N THR A 167 -9.83 -0.88 -12.10
CA THR A 167 -9.37 0.49 -12.37
C THR A 167 -8.94 0.63 -13.83
N PRO A 168 -9.75 1.29 -14.70
CA PRO A 168 -9.55 1.24 -16.14
C PRO A 168 -8.21 1.76 -16.66
N ASP A 169 -7.56 2.68 -15.94
CA ASP A 169 -6.27 3.25 -16.32
C ASP A 169 -5.07 2.45 -15.79
N VAL A 170 -5.27 1.42 -14.96
CA VAL A 170 -4.17 0.57 -14.48
C VAL A 170 -3.91 -0.53 -15.50
N PHE A 171 -2.84 -0.39 -16.28
CA PHE A 171 -2.47 -1.37 -17.30
C PHE A 171 -1.60 -2.52 -16.78
N ASP A 172 -0.97 -2.35 -15.62
CA ASP A 172 -0.16 -3.40 -14.97
C ASP A 172 -0.10 -3.21 -13.44
N SER A 173 -0.02 -4.33 -12.73
CA SER A 173 0.23 -4.40 -11.29
C SER A 173 1.35 -5.40 -11.02
N TYR A 174 2.57 -5.02 -11.39
CA TYR A 174 3.70 -5.95 -11.41
C TYR A 174 4.16 -6.29 -9.98
N SER A 175 4.10 -7.57 -9.61
CA SER A 175 4.58 -8.04 -8.30
C SER A 175 6.11 -8.10 -8.28
N VAL A 176 6.73 -7.49 -7.27
CA VAL A 176 8.18 -7.39 -7.14
C VAL A 176 8.71 -8.31 -6.04
N LEU A 177 8.15 -8.22 -4.84
CA LEU A 177 8.54 -8.99 -3.65
C LEU A 177 7.29 -9.43 -2.88
N ASP A 178 7.37 -10.55 -2.17
CA ASP A 178 6.29 -11.09 -1.35
C ASP A 178 6.86 -11.75 -0.08
N TRP A 179 6.24 -11.48 1.07
CA TRP A 179 6.71 -11.97 2.38
C TRP A 179 5.93 -13.19 2.91
N SER A 180 5.10 -13.85 2.09
CA SER A 180 4.21 -14.92 2.57
C SER A 180 4.96 -16.05 3.28
N GLU A 181 6.13 -16.43 2.79
CA GLU A 181 6.96 -17.48 3.43
C GLU A 181 7.52 -17.01 4.78
N GLN A 182 7.99 -15.77 4.88
CA GLN A 182 8.56 -15.22 6.10
C GLN A 182 7.48 -14.99 7.16
N ILE A 183 6.29 -14.52 6.75
CA ILE A 183 5.12 -14.38 7.60
C ILE A 183 4.69 -15.76 8.11
N GLY A 184 4.55 -16.75 7.22
CA GLY A 184 4.18 -18.12 7.59
C GLY A 184 5.17 -18.74 8.58
N THR A 185 6.46 -18.54 8.37
CA THR A 185 7.52 -18.99 9.28
C THR A 185 7.44 -18.31 10.65
N ALA A 186 7.25 -16.99 10.68
CA ALA A 186 7.14 -16.24 11.94
C ALA A 186 5.93 -16.70 12.77
N ILE A 187 4.78 -16.91 12.13
CA ILE A 187 3.55 -17.42 12.77
C ILE A 187 3.75 -18.85 13.26
N ALA A 188 4.37 -19.73 12.46
CA ALA A 188 4.65 -21.11 12.85
C ALA A 188 5.59 -21.19 14.08
N ASN A 189 6.47 -20.20 14.22
CA ASN A 189 7.37 -20.05 15.37
C ASN A 189 6.72 -19.34 16.57
N GLY A 190 5.41 -19.10 16.54
CA GLY A 190 4.64 -18.54 17.65
C GLY A 190 4.58 -17.01 17.68
N SER A 191 5.01 -16.31 16.63
CA SER A 191 4.80 -14.87 16.53
C SER A 191 3.32 -14.59 16.24
N ALA A 192 2.75 -13.61 16.93
CA ALA A 192 1.39 -13.14 16.72
C ALA A 192 1.35 -11.62 16.85
N ILE A 193 0.33 -11.02 16.25
CA ILE A 193 -0.02 -9.62 16.47
C ILE A 193 -1.40 -9.62 17.10
N ASP A 194 -1.53 -9.23 18.36
CA ASP A 194 -2.70 -9.50 19.22
C ASP A 194 -4.04 -9.08 18.60
N ASN A 195 -4.04 -8.07 17.71
CA ASN A 195 -5.24 -7.51 17.10
C ASN A 195 -5.46 -7.92 15.63
N TYR A 196 -4.49 -8.60 15.01
CA TYR A 196 -4.49 -8.83 13.56
C TYR A 196 -4.34 -10.30 13.18
N ARG A 197 -5.02 -10.70 12.11
CA ARG A 197 -4.88 -12.01 11.47
C ARG A 197 -4.88 -11.85 9.95
N ASP A 198 -4.64 -12.96 9.25
CA ASP A 198 -4.62 -13.02 7.79
C ASP A 198 -3.67 -11.96 7.19
N LEU A 199 -2.47 -11.92 7.78
CA LEU A 199 -1.41 -10.97 7.47
C LEU A 199 -0.87 -11.21 6.05
N SER A 200 -0.67 -10.13 5.30
CA SER A 200 0.03 -10.15 4.02
C SER A 200 0.89 -8.91 3.87
N MET A 201 2.06 -9.07 3.25
CA MET A 201 2.96 -7.98 2.90
C MET A 201 3.66 -8.27 1.57
N SER A 202 3.59 -7.33 0.63
CA SER A 202 4.21 -7.46 -0.69
C SER A 202 4.60 -6.10 -1.25
N ILE A 203 5.44 -6.08 -2.29
CA ILE A 203 5.73 -4.86 -3.07
C ILE A 203 5.23 -5.04 -4.49
N HIS A 204 4.51 -4.04 -4.98
CA HIS A 204 4.00 -3.98 -6.35
C HIS A 204 4.38 -2.66 -7.04
N GLU A 205 4.47 -2.70 -8.37
CA GLU A 205 4.53 -1.53 -9.24
C GLU A 205 3.17 -1.32 -9.89
N MET A 206 2.41 -0.36 -9.38
CA MET A 206 1.09 0.01 -9.91
C MET A 206 1.26 0.96 -11.09
N CYS A 207 0.84 0.53 -12.28
CA CYS A 207 1.17 1.17 -13.54
C CYS A 207 -0.06 1.79 -14.21
N HIS A 208 -0.12 3.13 -14.25
CA HIS A 208 -1.22 3.91 -14.77
C HIS A 208 -0.92 4.50 -16.14
N GLU A 209 -1.84 4.30 -17.08
CA GLU A 209 -1.88 4.98 -18.36
C GLU A 209 -2.40 6.40 -18.17
N LEU A 210 -1.65 7.38 -18.67
CA LEU A 210 -2.14 8.76 -18.78
C LEU A 210 -2.55 9.07 -20.22
N PRO A 211 -3.42 10.07 -20.44
CA PRO A 211 -3.76 10.53 -21.79
C PRO A 211 -2.51 10.81 -22.62
N ALA A 212 -2.57 10.53 -23.92
CA ALA A 212 -1.42 10.39 -24.82
C ALA A 212 -0.36 11.51 -24.83
N MET A 213 -0.70 12.70 -24.31
CA MET A 213 0.24 13.83 -24.17
C MET A 213 1.15 13.73 -22.93
N PHE A 214 0.91 12.77 -22.02
CA PHE A 214 1.64 12.62 -20.77
C PHE A 214 2.29 11.23 -20.67
N SER A 215 3.45 11.17 -20.02
CA SER A 215 4.09 9.88 -19.70
C SER A 215 3.27 9.10 -18.69
N ASN A 216 3.20 7.77 -18.84
CA ASN A 216 2.60 6.87 -17.86
C ASN A 216 3.19 7.08 -16.47
N ARG A 217 2.43 6.72 -15.44
CA ARG A 217 2.88 6.77 -14.04
C ARG A 217 3.05 5.36 -13.50
N VAL A 218 4.12 5.18 -12.75
CA VAL A 218 4.36 3.95 -11.99
C VAL A 218 4.56 4.33 -10.54
N PHE A 219 3.87 3.62 -9.67
CA PHE A 219 3.92 3.80 -8.22
C PHE A 219 4.42 2.50 -7.58
N PRO A 220 5.69 2.47 -7.16
CA PRO A 220 6.21 1.35 -6.39
C PRO A 220 5.70 1.47 -4.94
N VAL A 221 4.93 0.48 -4.51
CA VAL A 221 4.23 0.50 -3.22
C VAL A 221 4.43 -0.79 -2.46
N LEU A 222 4.77 -0.66 -1.18
CA LEU A 222 4.62 -1.71 -0.19
C LEU A 222 3.14 -1.78 0.19
N VAL A 223 2.55 -2.96 0.07
CA VAL A 223 1.17 -3.25 0.46
C VAL A 223 1.21 -4.10 1.73
N VAL A 224 0.57 -3.63 2.81
CA VAL A 224 0.43 -4.36 4.07
C VAL A 224 -1.05 -4.51 4.36
N THR A 225 -1.51 -5.74 4.62
CA THR A 225 -2.92 -5.99 4.90
C THR A 225 -3.14 -6.94 6.06
N ALA A 226 -4.29 -6.79 6.73
CA ALA A 226 -4.73 -7.68 7.78
C ALA A 226 -6.23 -7.57 8.05
N LYS A 227 -6.83 -8.63 8.61
CA LYS A 227 -8.11 -8.51 9.33
C LYS A 227 -7.85 -8.04 10.75
N ARG A 228 -8.73 -7.18 11.27
CA ARG A 228 -8.74 -6.72 12.67
C ARG A 228 -10.05 -7.11 13.33
N GLY A 229 -10.00 -8.01 14.30
CA GLY A 229 -11.21 -8.59 14.90
C GLY A 229 -12.11 -9.30 13.87
N LYS A 230 -13.35 -9.66 14.22
CA LYS A 230 -14.22 -10.47 13.35
C LYS A 230 -14.82 -9.72 12.16
N HIS A 231 -14.94 -8.40 12.26
CA HIS A 231 -15.77 -7.61 11.35
C HIS A 231 -15.06 -6.39 10.76
N SER A 232 -13.74 -6.44 10.64
CA SER A 232 -12.97 -5.35 10.04
C SER A 232 -11.68 -5.85 9.39
N PHE A 233 -11.20 -5.11 8.41
CA PHE A 233 -9.88 -5.27 7.82
C PHE A 233 -9.29 -3.91 7.47
N VAL A 234 -7.97 -3.92 7.26
CA VAL A 234 -7.18 -2.75 6.89
C VAL A 234 -6.23 -3.12 5.75
N VAL A 235 -6.05 -2.19 4.82
CA VAL A 235 -5.10 -2.25 3.72
C VAL A 235 -4.29 -0.95 3.74
N VAL A 236 -2.97 -1.06 3.69
CA VAL A 236 -2.07 0.09 3.75
C VAL A 236 -1.12 0.01 2.57
N GLN A 237 -1.01 1.10 1.81
CA GLN A 237 -0.03 1.24 0.75
C GLN A 237 0.97 2.35 1.13
N ILE A 238 2.27 2.04 1.11
CA ILE A 238 3.36 2.94 1.46
C ILE A 238 4.33 3.02 0.27
N PRO A 239 4.72 4.21 -0.20
CA PRO A 239 5.65 4.29 -1.31
C PRO A 239 7.02 3.74 -0.90
N VAL A 240 7.71 3.10 -1.84
CA VAL A 240 9.03 2.48 -1.60
C VAL A 240 9.97 2.81 -2.75
N ASP A 241 11.24 3.10 -2.46
CA ASP A 241 12.28 3.21 -3.46
C ASP A 241 12.92 1.85 -3.72
N ILE A 242 12.49 1.21 -4.81
CA ILE A 242 13.02 -0.08 -5.28
C ILE A 242 13.89 0.06 -6.53
N SER A 243 14.36 1.27 -6.87
CA SER A 243 15.15 1.50 -8.09
C SER A 243 16.43 0.66 -8.16
N GLY A 244 16.99 0.29 -7.01
CA GLY A 244 18.17 -0.59 -6.90
C GLY A 244 17.88 -2.09 -7.00
N LEU A 245 16.61 -2.53 -7.06
CA LEU A 245 16.27 -3.95 -7.16
C LEU A 245 16.29 -4.42 -8.61
N THR A 246 17.05 -5.47 -8.89
CA THR A 246 17.10 -6.09 -10.24
C THR A 246 15.80 -6.78 -10.63
N VAL A 247 15.01 -7.20 -9.63
CA VAL A 247 13.71 -7.86 -9.82
C VAL A 247 12.59 -6.89 -10.19
N ALA A 248 12.76 -5.58 -9.93
CA ALA A 248 11.82 -4.55 -10.37
C ALA A 248 11.72 -4.51 -11.91
N MET A 249 10.56 -4.13 -12.44
CA MET A 249 10.34 -4.07 -13.88
C MET A 249 10.41 -2.63 -14.38
N TYR A 250 9.71 -1.72 -13.72
CA TYR A 250 9.53 -0.34 -14.21
C TYR A 250 10.47 0.65 -13.51
N SER A 251 10.73 0.45 -12.22
CA SER A 251 11.53 1.35 -11.38
C SER A 251 13.00 1.39 -11.73
N ASN A 252 13.51 0.31 -12.33
CA ASN A 252 14.90 0.19 -12.79
C ASN A 252 15.05 0.28 -14.33
N GLY A 253 13.95 0.51 -15.05
CA GLY A 253 13.92 0.64 -16.50
C GLY A 253 13.98 -0.66 -17.31
N ARG A 254 13.93 -1.84 -16.67
CA ARG A 254 13.91 -3.14 -17.36
C ARG A 254 12.75 -3.27 -18.36
N ASN A 255 11.62 -2.61 -18.07
CA ASN A 255 10.43 -2.55 -18.91
C ASN A 255 10.70 -2.03 -20.33
N LEU A 256 11.70 -1.17 -20.53
CA LEU A 256 12.06 -0.62 -21.84
C LEU A 256 12.49 -1.70 -22.84
N HIS A 257 12.98 -2.83 -22.34
CA HIS A 257 13.47 -3.95 -23.15
C HIS A 257 12.55 -5.16 -23.03
N GLU A 258 12.06 -5.45 -21.81
CA GLU A 258 11.31 -6.68 -21.51
C GLU A 258 9.79 -6.50 -21.52
N GLY A 259 9.27 -5.27 -21.62
CA GLY A 259 7.82 -5.05 -21.67
C GLY A 259 7.18 -5.84 -22.81
N ASP A 260 6.07 -6.53 -22.55
CA ASP A 260 5.44 -7.44 -23.53
C ASP A 260 4.76 -6.70 -24.70
N ASN A 261 4.44 -5.42 -24.52
CA ASN A 261 3.69 -4.62 -25.48
C ASN A 261 4.16 -3.15 -25.52
N ALA A 262 3.59 -2.36 -26.43
CA ALA A 262 3.99 -0.97 -26.65
C ALA A 262 3.75 -0.07 -25.43
N ILE A 263 2.67 -0.30 -24.65
CA ILE A 263 2.39 0.53 -23.46
C ILE A 263 3.38 0.23 -22.33
N LYS A 264 3.71 -1.05 -22.10
CA LYS A 264 4.67 -1.49 -21.07
C LYS A 264 6.12 -1.12 -21.40
N ARG A 265 6.46 -0.91 -22.68
CA ARG A 265 7.80 -0.45 -23.12
C ARG A 265 8.01 1.07 -23.06
N LYS A 266 6.99 1.86 -22.71
CA LYS A 266 7.16 3.32 -22.55
C LYS A 266 7.96 3.64 -21.29
N LYS A 267 8.81 4.67 -21.34
CA LYS A 267 9.48 5.21 -20.15
C LYS A 267 8.44 5.84 -19.21
N PRO A 268 8.23 5.29 -17.99
CA PRO A 268 7.29 5.88 -17.05
C PRO A 268 7.95 7.03 -16.28
N VAL A 269 7.12 7.80 -15.59
CA VAL A 269 7.56 8.68 -14.49
C VAL A 269 7.16 8.00 -13.18
N LEU A 270 8.11 7.86 -12.25
CA LEU A 270 7.85 7.31 -10.94
C LEU A 270 7.11 8.34 -10.08
N GLY A 271 5.87 8.03 -9.72
CA GLY A 271 5.09 8.79 -8.75
C GLY A 271 5.23 8.19 -7.35
N VAL A 272 4.67 8.89 -6.36
CA VAL A 272 4.55 8.37 -4.99
C VAL A 272 3.14 8.59 -4.49
N TYR A 273 2.56 7.59 -3.83
CA TYR A 273 1.36 7.77 -3.02
C TYR A 273 1.44 6.89 -1.79
N THR A 274 0.71 7.30 -0.77
CA THR A 274 0.37 6.45 0.37
C THR A 274 -1.15 6.37 0.46
N SER A 275 -1.67 5.23 0.86
CA SER A 275 -3.10 5.05 1.09
C SER A 275 -3.36 4.19 2.32
N ILE A 276 -4.52 4.39 2.91
CA ILE A 276 -5.08 3.56 3.96
C ILE A 276 -6.52 3.27 3.56
N GLU A 277 -6.90 2.00 3.55
CA GLU A 277 -8.28 1.57 3.49
C GLU A 277 -8.66 0.83 4.76
N ARG A 278 -9.83 1.15 5.29
CA ARG A 278 -10.42 0.50 6.44
C ARG A 278 -11.86 0.18 6.14
N CYS A 279 -12.19 -1.10 6.23
CA CYS A 279 -13.54 -1.59 6.09
C CYS A 279 -13.97 -2.19 7.42
N GLN A 280 -15.16 -1.85 7.90
CA GLN A 280 -15.68 -2.34 9.16
C GLN A 280 -17.20 -2.44 9.15
N MET A 281 -17.74 -3.44 9.85
CA MET A 281 -19.15 -3.52 10.16
C MET A 281 -19.46 -2.60 11.36
N LEU A 282 -20.47 -1.74 11.18
CA LEU A 282 -20.99 -0.86 12.21
C LEU A 282 -21.99 -1.61 13.13
N PRO A 283 -22.35 -1.05 14.30
CA PRO A 283 -23.33 -1.66 15.21
C PRO A 283 -24.71 -1.93 14.58
N ASP A 284 -25.08 -1.17 13.55
CA ASP A 284 -26.32 -1.36 12.79
C ASP A 284 -26.18 -2.32 11.59
N GLN A 285 -25.11 -3.12 11.58
CA GLN A 285 -24.78 -4.14 10.59
C GLN A 285 -24.50 -3.60 9.17
N ASN A 286 -24.45 -2.29 8.97
CA ASN A 286 -23.94 -1.73 7.71
C ASN A 286 -22.42 -1.77 7.68
N ILE A 287 -21.86 -1.77 6.48
CA ILE A 287 -20.42 -1.69 6.26
C ILE A 287 -20.04 -0.23 6.05
N GLU A 288 -19.06 0.24 6.80
CA GLU A 288 -18.35 1.48 6.52
C GLU A 288 -17.04 1.15 5.82
N TRP A 289 -16.82 1.81 4.68
CA TRP A 289 -15.55 1.78 3.97
C TRP A 289 -14.97 3.18 3.88
N VAL A 290 -13.83 3.36 4.55
CA VAL A 290 -13.02 4.57 4.53
C VAL A 290 -11.76 4.30 3.71
N MET A 291 -11.41 5.24 2.83
CA MET A 291 -10.13 5.28 2.15
C MET A 291 -9.54 6.67 2.33
N ALA A 292 -8.27 6.77 2.66
CA ALA A 292 -7.53 8.02 2.73
C ALA A 292 -6.22 7.89 1.97
N THR A 293 -5.85 8.89 1.19
CA THR A 293 -4.62 8.91 0.41
C THR A 293 -3.98 10.28 0.37
N ALA A 294 -2.66 10.29 0.28
CA ALA A 294 -1.88 11.42 -0.19
C ALA A 294 -1.04 10.95 -1.37
N SER A 295 -0.91 11.79 -2.40
CA SER A 295 -0.17 11.46 -3.63
C SER A 295 0.64 12.65 -4.13
N ASP A 296 1.81 12.38 -4.69
CA ASP A 296 2.59 13.27 -5.56
C ASP A 296 2.96 12.50 -6.82
N ALA A 297 2.30 12.82 -7.94
CA ALA A 297 2.50 12.11 -9.19
C ALA A 297 3.84 12.46 -9.87
N LYS A 298 4.62 13.42 -9.33
CA LYS A 298 5.89 13.96 -9.86
C LYS A 298 5.82 14.42 -11.33
N GLY A 299 6.86 15.10 -11.81
CA GLY A 299 6.98 15.61 -13.19
C GLY A 299 6.32 16.99 -13.44
N TRP A 300 6.16 17.39 -14.71
CA TRP A 300 5.66 18.73 -15.09
C TRP A 300 4.15 18.95 -14.82
N LEU A 301 3.39 17.92 -14.42
CA LEU A 301 1.96 18.09 -14.20
C LEU A 301 1.72 19.18 -13.15
N PRO A 302 1.05 20.30 -13.51
CA PRO A 302 0.79 21.36 -12.55
C PRO A 302 0.06 20.80 -11.33
N MET A 303 0.47 21.17 -10.11
CA MET A 303 -0.11 20.65 -8.86
C MET A 303 -1.64 20.83 -8.78
N TRP A 304 -2.21 21.82 -9.47
CA TRP A 304 -3.67 21.99 -9.55
C TRP A 304 -4.36 20.85 -10.31
N ALA A 305 -3.72 20.28 -11.34
CA ALA A 305 -4.28 19.16 -12.13
C ALA A 305 -4.25 17.85 -11.33
N GLN A 306 -3.17 17.61 -10.58
CA GLN A 306 -3.08 16.48 -9.64
C GLN A 306 -4.13 16.60 -8.53
N LYS A 307 -4.24 17.79 -7.91
CA LYS A 307 -5.20 18.06 -6.80
C LYS A 307 -6.68 18.03 -7.23
N MET A 308 -6.99 18.26 -8.50
CA MET A 308 -8.35 18.18 -9.04
C MET A 308 -8.75 16.74 -9.41
N GLY A 309 -7.79 15.91 -9.84
CA GLY A 309 -8.02 14.52 -10.25
C GLY A 309 -8.29 13.57 -9.09
N VAL A 310 -7.45 13.61 -8.04
CA VAL A 310 -7.49 12.65 -6.92
C VAL A 310 -8.85 12.60 -6.21
N PRO A 311 -9.51 13.72 -5.84
CA PRO A 311 -10.82 13.66 -5.19
C PRO A 311 -11.91 13.03 -6.08
N SER A 312 -11.79 13.17 -7.40
CA SER A 312 -12.74 12.55 -8.32
C SER A 312 -12.46 11.06 -8.50
N ALA A 313 -11.18 10.67 -8.56
CA ALA A 313 -10.74 9.28 -8.62
C ALA A 313 -11.24 8.50 -7.39
N VAL A 314 -10.92 8.97 -6.18
CA VAL A 314 -11.31 8.26 -4.94
C VAL A 314 -12.82 8.07 -4.83
N VAL A 315 -13.65 9.00 -5.36
CA VAL A 315 -15.11 8.81 -5.41
C VAL A 315 -15.48 7.71 -6.40
N LYS A 316 -14.93 7.74 -7.62
CA LYS A 316 -15.23 6.77 -8.68
C LYS A 316 -14.86 5.34 -8.27
N ASP A 317 -13.78 5.17 -7.51
CA ASP A 317 -13.29 3.85 -7.07
C ASP A 317 -14.37 3.03 -6.36
N VAL A 318 -15.28 3.69 -5.62
CA VAL A 318 -16.39 2.99 -4.96
C VAL A 318 -17.32 2.33 -5.97
N GLY A 319 -17.67 3.03 -7.04
CA GLY A 319 -18.51 2.50 -8.11
C GLY A 319 -17.79 1.43 -8.91
N LEU A 320 -16.52 1.65 -9.25
CA LEU A 320 -15.67 0.68 -9.94
C LEU A 320 -15.59 -0.64 -9.17
N PHE A 321 -15.28 -0.59 -7.88
CA PHE A 321 -15.26 -1.74 -6.99
C PHE A 321 -16.60 -2.48 -6.98
N ILE A 322 -17.72 -1.79 -6.72
CA ILE A 322 -19.05 -2.42 -6.68
C ILE A 322 -19.45 -3.00 -8.04
N GLY A 323 -19.06 -2.37 -9.15
CA GLY A 323 -19.25 -2.90 -10.50
C GLY A 323 -18.45 -4.17 -10.75
N TRP A 324 -17.22 -4.23 -10.25
CA TRP A 324 -16.38 -5.43 -10.30
C TRP A 324 -16.94 -6.55 -9.43
N VAL A 325 -17.41 -6.27 -8.20
CA VAL A 325 -18.07 -7.27 -7.35
C VAL A 325 -19.28 -7.85 -8.08
N LYS A 326 -20.13 -7.00 -8.70
CA LYS A 326 -21.28 -7.48 -9.49
C LYS A 326 -20.86 -8.49 -10.58
N THR A 327 -19.75 -8.22 -11.25
CA THR A 327 -19.22 -9.07 -12.34
C THR A 327 -18.64 -10.38 -11.81
N ASN A 328 -17.95 -10.34 -10.67
CA ASN A 328 -17.23 -11.48 -10.11
C ASN A 328 -18.03 -12.30 -9.09
N ARG A 329 -19.20 -11.81 -8.66
CA ARG A 329 -20.11 -12.52 -7.73
C ARG A 329 -20.45 -13.96 -8.11
N PRO A 330 -20.65 -14.32 -9.40
CA PRO A 330 -20.82 -15.71 -9.79
C PRO A 330 -19.65 -16.60 -9.36
N MET A 331 -18.41 -16.10 -9.36
CA MET A 331 -17.23 -16.89 -8.94
C MET A 331 -17.27 -17.18 -7.44
N PHE A 332 -17.66 -16.22 -6.59
CA PHE A 332 -17.83 -16.44 -5.14
C PHE A 332 -18.79 -17.57 -4.80
N ARG A 333 -19.84 -17.74 -5.59
CA ARG A 333 -20.85 -18.78 -5.37
C ARG A 333 -20.39 -20.19 -5.74
N HIS A 334 -19.49 -20.32 -6.72
CA HIS A 334 -19.06 -21.61 -7.26
C HIS A 334 -17.75 -22.10 -6.65
N ASN A 335 -16.91 -21.19 -6.16
CA ASN A 335 -15.66 -21.54 -5.49
C ASN A 335 -15.43 -20.56 -4.33
N PRO A 336 -16.10 -20.74 -3.18
CA PRO A 336 -15.98 -19.82 -2.07
C PRO A 336 -14.51 -19.78 -1.60
N PRO A 337 -13.84 -18.63 -1.66
CA PRO A 337 -12.41 -18.51 -1.32
C PRO A 337 -12.12 -18.81 0.16
N PHE A 338 -13.17 -19.01 0.98
CA PHE A 338 -13.12 -19.24 2.42
C PHE A 338 -13.15 -20.72 2.83
N MET A 339 -13.25 -21.68 1.90
CA MET A 339 -13.04 -23.09 2.25
C MET A 339 -11.55 -23.40 2.20
N SER A 340 -10.92 -23.37 3.37
CA SER A 340 -9.59 -23.92 3.54
C SER A 340 -9.57 -25.37 3.05
N ARG A 341 -8.46 -25.74 2.40
CA ARG A 341 -8.12 -27.09 1.96
C ARG A 341 -7.78 -27.97 3.17
N ALA A 342 -8.72 -28.12 4.10
CA ALA A 342 -8.70 -29.13 5.14
C ALA A 342 -9.65 -30.26 4.73
N GLU A 343 -9.21 -31.50 4.88
CA GLU A 343 -9.95 -32.75 4.58
C GLU A 343 -9.95 -33.22 3.11
N ASN A 344 -8.75 -33.48 2.58
CA ASN A 344 -8.55 -34.65 1.70
C ASN A 344 -7.45 -35.51 2.31
N GLY A 345 -7.80 -36.20 3.38
CA GLY A 345 -6.86 -36.95 4.21
C GLY A 345 -7.53 -38.06 5.03
N THR A 346 -8.46 -38.80 4.44
CA THR A 346 -8.85 -40.12 4.95
C THR A 346 -8.66 -41.15 3.85
N GLY A 347 -7.39 -41.50 3.66
CA GLY A 347 -6.98 -42.71 2.99
C GLY A 347 -7.47 -43.93 3.78
N ARG A 348 -8.01 -44.87 3.02
CA ARG A 348 -8.34 -46.23 3.43
C ARG A 348 -7.20 -46.88 4.22
N SER A 349 -7.57 -47.55 5.31
CA SER A 349 -7.00 -48.84 5.70
C SER A 349 -8.14 -49.73 6.16
#